data_AF-A0A8R2B7K5-F1
#
_entry.id   AF-A0A8R2B7K5-F1
#
_cell.length_a   1.000
_cell.length_b   1.000
_cell.length_c   1.000
_cell.angle_alpha   90.00
_cell.angle_beta   90.00
_cell.angle_gamma   90.00
#
_symmetry.space_group_name_H-M   'P 1'
#
loop_
_entity.id
_entity.type
_entity.pdbx_description
1 polymer ?
#
loop_
_entity_poly.entity_id
_entity_poly.type
_entity_poly.pdbx_seq_one_letter_code
_entity_poly.pdbx_strand_id
1 'polypeptide(L)'
;MIEPSITVAVTGGNPPITTTTMATTTTPSAYVETASFTHVRLPGFWHNSPTQWFTHADAMFANKRIRSGLPRVNHVLEALDEDGVRTIADLLGSDATYESIRQRLIAAYSIPQATCFQRMIQPGGMGDRAPSRLLRDMREIYPDGMTESSLLAFWLSKLPPPVRTVIAGLTGSVDFLAERADRVWEASQSSEISAVTRDHDLRESQHITRPIPPAGPPDQDARFLALENAIHALTAQVASLATSQAAALTRTTNDRSTRQQRDRSRSQSQPRPIITAGWCYYHDQYGADARKCRDPCTYVSATQKNP
;
A
#
# COMPACT_ATOMS: atom_id res chain seq x y z
N MET A 1 -40.25 96.95 -26.39
CA MET A 1 -41.70 96.72 -26.25
C MET A 1 -41.91 96.15 -24.85
N ILE A 2 -42.53 96.93 -23.96
CA ILE A 2 -43.95 96.81 -23.55
C ILE A 2 -44.15 95.66 -22.55
N GLU A 3 -44.01 96.02 -21.26
CA GLU A 3 -44.93 95.88 -20.12
C GLU A 3 -45.77 94.58 -19.87
N PRO A 4 -46.19 94.30 -18.61
CA PRO A 4 -46.56 92.96 -18.15
C PRO A 4 -48.01 92.79 -17.64
N SER A 5 -48.32 91.63 -17.06
CA SER A 5 -49.38 91.41 -16.03
C SER A 5 -48.94 90.24 -15.12
N ILE A 6 -49.00 90.23 -13.78
CA ILE A 6 -50.09 90.58 -12.81
C ILE A 6 -51.15 89.45 -12.82
N THR A 7 -51.55 88.78 -11.71
CA THR A 7 -51.76 89.21 -10.29
C THR A 7 -51.55 88.08 -9.23
N VAL A 8 -51.25 88.50 -7.98
CA VAL A 8 -51.72 88.08 -6.61
C VAL A 8 -52.68 86.85 -6.51
N ALA A 9 -52.55 85.87 -5.59
CA ALA A 9 -52.76 85.92 -4.10
C ALA A 9 -52.37 84.58 -3.37
N VAL A 10 -52.39 84.34 -2.03
CA VAL A 10 -52.28 85.16 -0.77
C VAL A 10 -52.08 84.25 0.50
N THR A 11 -51.32 84.74 1.50
CA THR A 11 -51.09 84.38 2.95
C THR A 11 -51.49 83.07 3.66
N GLY A 12 -50.58 82.57 4.53
CA GLY A 12 -50.86 81.94 5.85
C GLY A 12 -49.98 80.73 6.21
N GLY A 13 -49.34 80.59 7.41
CA GLY A 13 -49.11 81.55 8.50
C GLY A 13 -48.39 80.96 9.73
N ASN A 14 -47.35 81.67 10.23
CA ASN A 14 -46.67 81.57 11.54
C ASN A 14 -45.71 80.37 11.92
N PRO A 15 -44.78 80.58 12.88
CA PRO A 15 -43.69 79.66 13.33
C PRO A 15 -44.15 78.78 14.54
N PRO A 16 -43.33 77.96 15.29
CA PRO A 16 -41.85 77.82 15.42
C PRO A 16 -41.34 76.39 15.02
N ILE A 17 -40.24 75.75 15.45
CA ILE A 17 -39.35 75.82 16.64
C ILE A 17 -37.91 75.36 16.30
N THR A 18 -36.89 75.81 17.04
CA THR A 18 -35.51 75.30 17.01
C THR A 18 -35.37 74.00 17.83
N THR A 19 -34.88 72.93 17.21
CA THR A 19 -34.53 71.68 17.92
C THR A 19 -33.15 71.18 17.46
N THR A 20 -32.25 70.96 18.42
CA THR A 20 -30.93 70.38 18.16
C THR A 20 -31.04 68.86 17.99
N THR A 21 -30.57 68.33 16.86
CA THR A 21 -30.38 66.89 16.64
C THR A 21 -28.94 66.65 16.20
N MET A 22 -28.25 65.70 16.83
CA MET A 22 -26.84 65.42 16.57
C MET A 22 -26.63 64.71 15.23
N ALA A 23 -25.49 65.00 14.59
CA ALA A 23 -25.03 64.26 13.41
C ALA A 23 -24.36 62.94 13.84
N THR A 24 -25.05 61.82 13.67
CA THR A 24 -24.47 60.49 13.88
C THR A 24 -23.75 60.02 12.62
N THR A 25 -22.49 59.62 12.74
CA THR A 25 -21.68 59.13 11.62
C THR A 25 -22.13 57.74 11.17
N THR A 26 -22.86 57.65 10.05
CA THR A 26 -23.20 56.37 9.41
C THR A 26 -22.07 55.95 8.44
N THR A 27 -21.28 54.97 8.86
CA THR A 27 -20.29 54.30 8.00
C THR A 27 -20.98 53.67 6.78
N PRO A 28 -20.43 53.78 5.55
CA PRO A 28 -20.92 53.00 4.42
C PRO A 28 -20.63 51.52 4.68
N SER A 29 -21.65 50.76 5.06
CA SER A 29 -21.54 49.31 5.25
C SER A 29 -21.17 48.66 3.92
N ALA A 30 -19.93 48.15 3.82
CA ALA A 30 -19.49 47.40 2.65
C ALA A 30 -20.43 46.20 2.44
N TYR A 31 -21.10 46.16 1.29
CA TYR A 31 -21.92 45.03 0.90
C TYR A 31 -20.99 43.87 0.56
N VAL A 32 -20.69 43.03 1.55
CA VAL A 32 -19.92 41.80 1.33
C VAL A 32 -20.79 40.87 0.51
N GLU A 33 -20.66 40.97 -0.80
CA GLU A 33 -21.26 40.03 -1.74
C GLU A 33 -20.62 38.67 -1.50
N THR A 34 -21.27 37.86 -0.67
CA THR A 34 -20.88 36.47 -0.37
C THR A 34 -21.07 35.63 -1.62
N ALA A 35 -20.10 35.70 -2.52
CA ALA A 35 -20.02 34.88 -3.71
C ALA A 35 -20.19 33.41 -3.30
N SER A 36 -21.28 32.79 -3.75
CA SER A 36 -21.66 31.43 -3.37
C SER A 36 -20.48 30.48 -3.60
N PHE A 37 -19.90 29.95 -2.52
CA PHE A 37 -18.76 29.04 -2.58
C PHE A 37 -19.13 27.82 -3.43
N THR A 38 -18.70 27.84 -4.68
CA THR A 38 -18.86 26.71 -5.59
C THR A 38 -17.89 25.64 -5.11
N HIS A 39 -18.39 24.70 -4.32
CA HIS A 39 -17.60 23.67 -3.67
C HIS A 39 -16.97 22.72 -4.71
N VAL A 40 -15.77 23.07 -5.19
CA VAL A 40 -14.96 22.28 -6.14
C VAL A 40 -13.96 21.45 -5.37
N ARG A 41 -14.43 20.33 -4.82
CA ARG A 41 -13.56 19.34 -4.20
C ARG A 41 -12.81 18.57 -5.29
N LEU A 42 -11.54 18.88 -5.49
CA LEU A 42 -10.65 18.10 -6.35
C LEU A 42 -10.35 16.72 -5.71
N PRO A 43 -10.00 15.69 -6.52
CA PRO A 43 -9.41 14.48 -5.99
C PRO A 43 -8.01 14.78 -5.42
N GLY A 44 -7.58 14.02 -4.41
CA GLY A 44 -6.22 14.15 -3.86
C GLY A 44 -5.13 13.93 -4.93
N PHE A 45 -3.99 14.59 -4.75
CA PHE A 45 -2.94 14.74 -5.76
C PHE A 45 -2.29 13.42 -6.23
N TRP A 46 -2.24 13.21 -7.56
CA TRP A 46 -1.71 11.97 -8.16
C TRP A 46 -0.20 12.06 -8.42
N HIS A 47 0.57 11.59 -7.44
CA HIS A 47 2.03 11.51 -7.48
C HIS A 47 2.61 10.76 -8.69
N ASN A 48 1.92 9.73 -9.18
CA ASN A 48 2.36 8.92 -10.32
C ASN A 48 1.94 9.50 -11.69
N SER A 49 1.06 10.50 -11.70
CA SER A 49 0.41 11.02 -12.90
C SER A 49 -0.03 12.49 -12.73
N PRO A 50 0.92 13.41 -12.42
CA PRO A 50 0.58 14.79 -12.07
C PRO A 50 -0.03 15.55 -13.26
N THR A 51 0.46 15.32 -14.49
CA THR A 51 -0.07 15.96 -15.71
C THR A 51 -1.54 15.62 -15.93
N GLN A 52 -1.91 14.36 -15.73
CA GLN A 52 -3.27 13.83 -15.84
C GLN A 52 -4.18 14.42 -14.76
N TRP A 53 -3.67 14.56 -13.54
CA TRP A 53 -4.38 15.22 -12.43
C TRP A 53 -4.66 16.70 -12.74
N PHE A 54 -3.67 17.44 -13.26
CA PHE A 54 -3.87 18.83 -13.66
C PHE A 54 -4.85 18.98 -14.83
N THR A 55 -4.83 18.08 -15.83
CA THR A 55 -5.85 18.06 -16.89
C THR A 55 -7.27 17.83 -16.34
N HIS A 56 -7.41 16.96 -15.34
CA HIS A 56 -8.69 16.75 -14.65
C HIS A 56 -9.11 17.97 -13.80
N ALA A 57 -8.17 18.62 -13.11
CA ALA A 57 -8.43 19.86 -12.35
C ALA A 57 -8.83 21.03 -13.26
N ASP A 58 -8.16 21.22 -14.40
CA ASP A 58 -8.51 22.22 -15.42
C ASP A 58 -9.96 22.02 -15.92
N ALA A 59 -10.37 20.78 -16.18
CA ALA A 59 -11.73 20.45 -16.59
C ALA A 59 -12.77 20.76 -15.49
N MET A 60 -12.46 20.46 -14.23
CA MET A 60 -13.30 20.83 -13.08
C MET A 60 -13.43 22.35 -12.93
N PHE A 61 -12.32 23.11 -13.04
CA PHE A 61 -12.33 24.57 -12.98
C PHE A 61 -13.11 25.19 -14.15
N ALA A 62 -12.99 24.64 -15.36
CA ALA A 62 -13.74 25.08 -16.53
C ALA A 62 -15.26 24.88 -16.34
N ASN A 63 -15.68 23.67 -15.94
CA ASN A 63 -17.09 23.34 -15.65
C ASN A 63 -17.70 24.24 -14.56
N LYS A 64 -16.90 24.61 -13.55
CA LYS A 64 -17.31 25.45 -12.42
C LYS A 64 -17.08 26.95 -12.65
N ARG A 65 -16.64 27.34 -13.85
CA ARG A 65 -16.34 28.72 -14.28
C ARG A 65 -15.29 29.46 -13.41
N ILE A 66 -14.41 28.71 -12.73
CA ILE A 66 -13.32 29.29 -11.92
C ILE A 66 -12.24 29.84 -12.86
N ARG A 67 -12.27 31.16 -13.07
CA ARG A 67 -11.38 31.90 -14.00
C ARG A 67 -10.26 32.67 -13.31
N SER A 68 -10.44 33.06 -12.05
CA SER A 68 -9.42 33.76 -11.26
C SER A 68 -8.33 32.79 -10.78
N GLY A 69 -7.07 33.26 -10.73
CA GLY A 69 -5.93 32.43 -10.35
C GLY A 69 -5.95 31.99 -8.89
N LEU A 70 -6.25 32.91 -7.96
CA LEU A 70 -6.18 32.66 -6.52
C LEU A 70 -7.11 31.51 -6.05
N PRO A 71 -8.40 31.41 -6.46
CA PRO A 71 -9.21 30.25 -6.11
C PRO A 71 -8.72 28.93 -6.72
N ARG A 72 -8.07 28.94 -7.90
CA ARG A 72 -7.45 27.72 -8.46
C ARG A 72 -6.27 27.27 -7.60
N VAL A 73 -5.42 28.22 -7.19
CA VAL A 73 -4.32 27.93 -6.25
C VAL A 73 -4.87 27.35 -4.96
N ASN A 74 -5.86 28.01 -4.33
CA ASN A 74 -6.45 27.53 -3.08
C ASN A 74 -7.03 26.11 -3.19
N HIS A 75 -7.77 25.78 -4.26
CA HIS A 75 -8.28 24.42 -4.47
C HIS A 75 -7.19 23.39 -4.82
N VAL A 76 -6.09 23.79 -5.46
CA VAL A 76 -4.92 22.91 -5.59
C VAL A 76 -4.33 22.62 -4.21
N LEU A 77 -4.09 23.64 -3.39
CA LEU A 77 -3.55 23.49 -2.04
C LEU A 77 -4.45 22.64 -1.12
N GLU A 78 -5.77 22.72 -1.28
CA GLU A 78 -6.77 21.87 -0.60
C GLU A 78 -6.63 20.37 -0.95
N ALA A 79 -6.04 20.06 -2.10
CA ALA A 79 -5.95 18.70 -2.65
C ALA A 79 -4.52 18.13 -2.73
N LEU A 80 -3.50 18.93 -2.39
CA LEU A 80 -2.15 18.45 -2.11
C LEU A 80 -2.10 17.79 -0.72
N ASP A 81 -1.13 16.91 -0.54
CA ASP A 81 -0.71 16.37 0.75
C ASP A 81 0.55 17.09 1.26
N GLU A 82 1.11 16.62 2.38
CA GLU A 82 2.25 17.27 3.02
C GLU A 82 3.48 17.35 2.10
N ASP A 83 3.78 16.28 1.36
CA ASP A 83 4.92 16.24 0.44
C ASP A 83 4.67 17.12 -0.80
N GLY A 84 3.44 17.13 -1.33
CA GLY A 84 3.05 18.03 -2.42
C GLY A 84 3.15 19.51 -2.03
N VAL A 85 2.69 19.89 -0.84
CA VAL A 85 2.82 21.26 -0.30
C VAL A 85 4.29 21.60 -0.04
N ARG A 86 5.07 20.69 0.56
CA ARG A 86 6.51 20.90 0.82
C ARG A 86 7.30 21.13 -0.47
N THR A 87 6.93 20.46 -1.55
CA THR A 87 7.54 20.58 -2.89
C THR A 87 7.37 21.96 -3.52
N ILE A 88 6.32 22.72 -3.16
CA ILE A 88 6.04 24.07 -3.68
C ILE A 88 6.20 25.18 -2.64
N ALA A 89 6.76 24.89 -1.47
CA ALA A 89 6.80 25.81 -0.33
C ALA A 89 7.52 27.15 -0.64
N ASP A 90 8.47 27.17 -1.57
CA ASP A 90 9.16 28.38 -2.05
C ASP A 90 8.31 29.21 -3.04
N LEU A 91 7.23 28.64 -3.59
CA LEU A 91 6.29 29.32 -4.49
C LEU A 91 5.03 29.86 -3.78
N LEU A 92 4.83 29.58 -2.48
CA LEU A 92 3.64 30.01 -1.71
C LEU A 92 3.65 31.50 -1.28
N GLY A 93 4.44 32.34 -1.96
CA GLY A 93 4.51 33.78 -1.70
C GLY A 93 3.34 34.58 -2.29
N SER A 94 3.47 35.92 -2.30
CA SER A 94 2.48 36.83 -2.92
C SER A 94 2.22 36.54 -4.40
N ASP A 95 3.21 35.99 -5.08
CA ASP A 95 3.25 35.84 -6.53
C ASP A 95 2.90 34.41 -6.97
N ALA A 96 2.30 33.62 -6.06
CA ALA A 96 1.89 32.23 -6.27
C ALA A 96 0.89 32.10 -7.44
N THR A 97 1.36 31.66 -8.61
CA THR A 97 0.49 31.40 -9.77
C THR A 97 0.21 29.90 -9.92
N TYR A 98 -1.03 29.58 -10.32
CA TYR A 98 -1.45 28.22 -10.67
C TYR A 98 -0.48 27.54 -11.64
N GLU A 99 0.04 28.29 -12.63
CA GLU A 99 0.97 27.76 -13.63
C GLU A 99 2.36 27.47 -13.05
N SER A 100 2.91 28.35 -12.18
CA SER A 100 4.18 28.06 -11.49
C SER A 100 4.10 26.81 -10.59
N ILE A 101 2.98 26.63 -9.89
CA ILE A 101 2.69 25.47 -9.04
C ILE A 101 2.52 24.21 -9.90
N ARG A 102 1.76 24.30 -11.00
CA ARG A 102 1.61 23.22 -12.00
C ARG A 102 2.95 22.76 -12.54
N GLN A 103 3.76 23.69 -13.04
CA GLN A 103 5.06 23.37 -13.65
C GLN A 103 6.01 22.74 -12.64
N ARG A 104 6.06 23.24 -11.39
CA ARG A 104 6.90 22.63 -10.36
C ARG A 104 6.43 21.23 -9.95
N LEU A 105 5.13 21.03 -9.74
CA LEU A 105 4.61 19.72 -9.34
C LEU A 105 4.75 18.69 -10.46
N ILE A 106 4.55 19.07 -11.73
CA ILE A 106 4.87 18.20 -12.86
C ILE A 106 6.37 17.93 -12.94
N ALA A 107 7.25 18.94 -12.79
CA ALA A 107 8.70 18.73 -12.84
C ALA A 107 9.24 17.84 -11.70
N ALA A 108 8.67 17.93 -10.49
CA ALA A 108 9.10 17.17 -9.32
C ALA A 108 8.56 15.73 -9.29
N TYR A 109 7.32 15.51 -9.75
CA TYR A 109 6.65 14.20 -9.69
C TYR A 109 6.54 13.48 -11.04
N SER A 110 6.91 14.10 -12.16
CA SER A 110 7.06 13.37 -13.42
C SER A 110 8.22 12.37 -13.33
N ILE A 111 7.97 11.15 -13.82
CA ILE A 111 8.99 10.12 -13.88
C ILE A 111 10.03 10.55 -14.92
N PRO A 112 11.33 10.66 -14.60
CA PRO A 112 12.33 11.12 -15.55
C PRO A 112 12.36 10.25 -16.81
N GLN A 113 12.48 10.87 -17.99
CA GLN A 113 12.41 10.20 -19.30
C GLN A 113 13.33 8.98 -19.41
N ALA A 114 14.53 9.03 -18.82
CA ALA A 114 15.45 7.89 -18.77
C ALA A 114 14.92 6.71 -17.93
N THR A 115 14.19 6.99 -16.83
CA THR A 115 13.54 5.96 -15.99
C THR A 115 12.30 5.39 -16.69
N CYS A 116 11.54 6.21 -17.41
CA CYS A 116 10.47 5.76 -18.31
C CYS A 116 10.99 4.80 -19.38
N PHE A 117 12.06 5.19 -20.09
CA PHE A 117 12.72 4.36 -21.10
C PHE A 117 13.33 3.08 -20.50
N GLN A 118 13.90 3.14 -19.30
CA GLN A 118 14.42 1.97 -18.60
C GLN A 118 13.31 1.01 -18.14
N ARG A 119 12.18 1.51 -17.61
CA ARG A 119 10.99 0.69 -17.30
C ARG A 119 10.40 0.05 -18.55
N MET A 120 10.39 0.77 -19.67
CA MET A 120 9.98 0.25 -20.97
C MET A 120 10.91 -0.89 -21.41
N ILE A 121 12.23 -0.67 -21.42
CA ILE A 121 13.25 -1.68 -21.81
C ILE A 121 13.26 -2.91 -20.89
N GLN A 122 13.11 -2.74 -19.57
CA GLN A 122 13.30 -3.78 -18.55
C GLN A 122 12.70 -5.14 -18.96
N PRO A 123 13.42 -6.27 -18.76
CA PRO A 123 12.97 -7.60 -19.14
C PRO A 123 11.81 -8.10 -18.25
N GLY A 124 10.63 -7.58 -18.53
CA GLY A 124 9.33 -8.03 -18.09
C GLY A 124 8.38 -7.99 -19.27
N GLY A 125 7.54 -9.02 -19.40
CA GLY A 125 6.54 -9.14 -20.46
C GLY A 125 5.24 -8.42 -20.11
N MET A 126 4.21 -8.69 -20.91
CA MET A 126 2.86 -8.13 -20.75
C MET A 126 2.24 -8.41 -19.36
N GLY A 127 2.48 -9.62 -18.84
CA GLY A 127 1.94 -10.10 -17.57
C GLY A 127 0.53 -10.66 -17.73
N ASP A 128 -0.35 -10.29 -16.81
CA ASP A 128 -1.79 -10.54 -16.80
C ASP A 128 -2.60 -9.56 -17.67
N ARG A 129 -2.07 -8.35 -17.91
CA ARG A 129 -2.73 -7.26 -18.64
C ARG A 129 -3.02 -7.60 -20.11
N ALA A 130 -4.04 -6.95 -20.66
CA ALA A 130 -4.36 -7.03 -22.09
C ALA A 130 -3.31 -6.30 -22.97
N PRO A 131 -3.04 -6.79 -24.20
CA PRO A 131 -2.20 -6.13 -25.20
C PRO A 131 -2.48 -4.64 -25.44
N SER A 132 -3.75 -4.24 -25.50
CA SER A 132 -4.15 -2.83 -25.67
C SER A 132 -3.93 -1.98 -24.43
N ARG A 133 -4.06 -2.55 -23.22
CA ARG A 133 -3.70 -1.88 -21.96
C ARG A 133 -2.21 -1.61 -21.93
N LEU A 134 -1.39 -2.59 -22.31
CA LEU A 134 0.07 -2.41 -22.45
C LEU A 134 0.41 -1.29 -23.44
N LEU A 135 -0.28 -1.18 -24.58
CA LEU A 135 -0.06 -0.06 -25.52
C LEU A 135 -0.43 1.31 -24.93
N ARG A 136 -1.51 1.39 -24.14
CA ARG A 136 -1.90 2.63 -23.47
C ARG A 136 -0.87 3.04 -22.41
N ASP A 137 -0.47 2.10 -21.57
CA ASP A 137 0.56 2.31 -20.54
C ASP A 137 1.91 2.68 -21.18
N MET A 138 2.24 2.09 -22.35
CA MET A 138 3.42 2.46 -23.11
C MET A 138 3.31 3.87 -23.71
N ARG A 139 2.18 4.26 -24.32
CA ARG A 139 1.95 5.62 -24.86
C ARG A 139 2.06 6.69 -23.77
N GLU A 140 1.56 6.42 -22.57
CA GLU A 140 1.66 7.31 -21.39
C GLU A 140 3.11 7.48 -20.88
N ILE A 141 4.01 6.57 -21.25
CA ILE A 141 5.44 6.53 -20.86
C ILE A 141 6.35 6.94 -22.05
N TYR A 142 5.79 7.14 -23.24
CA TYR A 142 6.52 7.34 -24.49
C TYR A 142 6.89 8.82 -24.71
N PRO A 143 8.14 9.14 -25.11
CA PRO A 143 8.50 10.52 -25.44
C PRO A 143 7.88 10.99 -26.75
N ASP A 144 7.37 12.23 -26.78
CA ASP A 144 6.72 12.86 -27.94
C ASP A 144 7.58 12.94 -29.22
N GLY A 145 8.89 12.70 -29.12
CA GLY A 145 9.85 12.74 -30.23
C GLY A 145 10.13 11.42 -30.96
N MET A 146 9.48 10.30 -30.59
CA MET A 146 9.66 9.01 -31.27
C MET A 146 8.47 8.65 -32.17
N THR A 147 8.70 7.86 -33.23
CA THR A 147 7.65 7.51 -34.21
C THR A 147 6.69 6.44 -33.70
N GLU A 148 5.48 6.39 -34.25
CA GLU A 148 4.52 5.31 -33.99
C GLU A 148 5.08 3.93 -34.43
N SER A 149 5.97 3.90 -35.42
CA SER A 149 6.64 2.68 -35.89
C SER A 149 7.58 2.06 -34.86
N SER A 150 8.36 2.86 -34.12
CA SER A 150 9.19 2.34 -33.02
C SER A 150 8.38 1.93 -31.80
N LEU A 151 7.22 2.58 -31.55
CA LEU A 151 6.27 2.17 -30.51
C LEU A 151 5.70 0.78 -30.82
N LEU A 152 5.26 0.57 -32.06
CA LEU A 152 4.76 -0.72 -32.56
C LEU A 152 5.84 -1.80 -32.46
N ALA A 153 7.04 -1.55 -32.96
CA ALA A 153 8.14 -2.52 -32.90
C ALA A 153 8.50 -2.89 -31.44
N PHE A 154 8.50 -1.90 -30.55
CA PHE A 154 8.76 -2.13 -29.13
C PHE A 154 7.63 -2.92 -28.46
N TRP A 155 6.36 -2.58 -28.72
CA TRP A 155 5.21 -3.31 -28.17
C TRP A 155 5.18 -4.76 -28.64
N LEU A 156 5.39 -5.00 -29.95
CA LEU A 156 5.54 -6.36 -30.48
C LEU A 156 6.65 -7.14 -29.76
N SER A 157 7.76 -6.50 -29.38
CA SER A 157 8.82 -7.19 -28.62
C SER A 157 8.37 -7.72 -27.25
N LYS A 158 7.38 -7.06 -26.62
CA LYS A 158 6.80 -7.39 -25.30
C LYS A 158 5.63 -8.38 -25.36
N LEU A 159 5.02 -8.57 -26.52
CA LEU A 159 3.91 -9.52 -26.69
C LEU A 159 4.40 -10.98 -26.58
N PRO A 160 3.63 -11.86 -25.91
CA PRO A 160 3.86 -13.30 -25.93
C PRO A 160 3.91 -13.87 -27.36
N PRO A 161 4.72 -14.92 -27.62
CA PRO A 161 4.85 -15.52 -28.95
C PRO A 161 3.55 -15.80 -29.73
N PRO A 162 2.49 -16.41 -29.16
CA PRO A 162 1.27 -16.73 -29.92
C PRO A 162 0.48 -15.50 -30.35
N VAL A 163 0.54 -14.40 -29.59
CA VAL A 163 -0.05 -13.12 -29.99
C VAL A 163 0.82 -12.48 -31.07
N ARG A 164 2.14 -12.43 -30.84
CA ARG A 164 3.09 -11.76 -31.73
C ARG A 164 3.11 -12.34 -33.15
N THR A 165 2.99 -13.65 -33.33
CA THR A 165 2.99 -14.28 -34.67
C THR A 165 1.78 -13.85 -35.51
N VAL A 166 0.59 -13.80 -34.90
CA VAL A 166 -0.64 -13.37 -35.60
C VAL A 166 -0.60 -11.89 -35.94
N ILE A 167 -0.12 -11.05 -35.03
CA ILE A 167 -0.10 -9.59 -35.21
C ILE A 167 1.02 -9.13 -36.14
N ALA A 168 2.18 -9.81 -36.17
CA ALA A 168 3.25 -9.51 -37.12
C ALA A 168 2.87 -9.76 -38.59
N GLY A 169 1.84 -10.57 -38.86
CA GLY A 169 1.28 -10.78 -40.20
C GLY A 169 0.22 -9.74 -40.62
N LEU A 170 -0.07 -8.73 -39.79
CA LEU A 170 -1.12 -7.75 -40.01
C LEU A 170 -0.58 -6.33 -40.13
N THR A 171 -1.13 -5.57 -41.06
CA THR A 171 -0.83 -4.15 -41.28
C THR A 171 -2.05 -3.28 -40.99
N GLY A 172 -1.89 -2.23 -40.18
CA GLY A 172 -2.95 -1.30 -39.82
C GLY A 172 -2.43 -0.22 -38.86
N SER A 173 -3.33 0.58 -38.29
CA SER A 173 -2.99 1.48 -37.18
C SER A 173 -2.61 0.68 -35.92
N VAL A 174 -1.82 1.27 -35.03
CA VAL A 174 -1.43 0.61 -33.77
C VAL A 174 -2.65 0.20 -32.94
N ASP A 175 -3.68 1.04 -32.90
CA ASP A 175 -4.91 0.76 -32.15
C ASP A 175 -5.75 -0.40 -32.76
N PHE A 176 -5.75 -0.60 -34.08
CA PHE A 176 -6.38 -1.76 -34.72
C PHE A 176 -5.60 -3.06 -34.42
N LEU A 177 -4.27 -2.98 -34.42
CA LEU A 177 -3.41 -4.11 -34.07
C LEU A 177 -3.57 -4.48 -32.59
N ALA A 178 -3.76 -3.49 -31.71
CA ALA A 178 -4.08 -3.68 -30.30
C ALA A 178 -5.38 -4.46 -30.09
N GLU A 179 -6.47 -4.01 -30.73
CA GLU A 179 -7.81 -4.62 -30.65
C GLU A 179 -7.86 -6.04 -31.27
N ARG A 180 -6.96 -6.34 -32.22
CA ARG A 180 -6.75 -7.71 -32.70
C ARG A 180 -5.90 -8.54 -31.74
N ALA A 181 -4.88 -7.96 -31.12
CA ALA A 181 -4.01 -8.66 -30.17
C ALA A 181 -4.77 -9.12 -28.93
N ASP A 182 -5.66 -8.28 -28.39
CA ASP A 182 -6.54 -8.63 -27.26
C ASP A 182 -7.34 -9.92 -27.55
N ARG A 183 -7.94 -10.01 -28.74
CA ARG A 183 -8.74 -11.18 -29.16
C ARG A 183 -7.90 -12.45 -29.34
N VAL A 184 -6.64 -12.33 -29.77
CA VAL A 184 -5.71 -13.48 -29.86
C VAL A 184 -5.23 -13.90 -28.47
N TRP A 185 -5.03 -12.95 -27.57
CA TRP A 185 -4.63 -13.19 -26.18
C TRP A 185 -5.72 -13.95 -25.40
N GLU A 186 -6.95 -13.45 -25.42
CA GLU A 186 -8.13 -14.09 -24.79
C GLU A 186 -8.36 -15.52 -25.31
N ALA A 187 -8.24 -15.73 -26.63
CA ALA A 187 -8.32 -17.06 -27.24
C ALA A 187 -7.17 -17.99 -26.79
N SER A 188 -5.95 -17.47 -26.62
CA SER A 188 -4.81 -18.27 -26.15
C SER A 188 -4.97 -18.73 -24.70
N GLN A 189 -5.40 -17.84 -23.80
CA GLN A 189 -5.70 -18.17 -22.39
C GLN A 189 -6.81 -19.24 -22.28
N SER A 190 -7.85 -19.11 -23.11
CA SER A 190 -8.96 -20.08 -23.15
C SER A 190 -8.52 -21.50 -23.56
N SER A 191 -7.50 -21.61 -24.42
CA SER A 191 -6.99 -22.90 -24.89
C SER A 191 -6.14 -23.63 -23.83
N GLU A 192 -5.40 -22.90 -22.99
CA GLU A 192 -4.58 -23.52 -21.92
C GLU A 192 -5.47 -24.15 -20.85
N ILE A 193 -6.55 -23.47 -20.47
CA ILE A 193 -7.55 -23.96 -19.50
C ILE A 193 -8.26 -25.23 -20.03
N SER A 194 -8.61 -25.23 -21.33
CA SER A 194 -9.36 -26.34 -21.97
C SER A 194 -8.57 -27.64 -22.09
N ALA A 195 -7.23 -27.59 -22.03
CA ALA A 195 -6.38 -28.77 -22.13
C ALA A 195 -6.49 -29.69 -20.90
N VAL A 196 -6.61 -29.12 -19.71
CA VAL A 196 -6.65 -29.86 -18.43
C VAL A 196 -7.86 -30.79 -18.35
N THR A 197 -9.01 -30.37 -18.87
CA THR A 197 -10.23 -31.18 -18.90
C THR A 197 -10.11 -32.36 -19.86
N ARG A 198 -9.50 -32.17 -21.05
CA ARG A 198 -9.38 -33.25 -22.06
C ARG A 198 -8.44 -34.38 -21.65
N ASP A 199 -7.44 -34.12 -20.81
CA ASP A 199 -6.57 -35.18 -20.27
C ASP A 199 -7.33 -36.09 -19.27
N HIS A 200 -8.42 -35.59 -18.66
CA HIS A 200 -9.33 -36.40 -17.85
C HIS A 200 -10.16 -37.36 -18.72
N ASP A 201 -10.90 -36.82 -19.71
CA ASP A 201 -11.82 -37.59 -20.55
C ASP A 201 -11.14 -38.70 -21.38
N LEU A 202 -9.89 -38.46 -21.81
CA LEU A 202 -9.11 -39.43 -22.57
C LEU A 202 -8.49 -40.54 -21.71
N ARG A 203 -8.36 -40.34 -20.38
CA ARG A 203 -7.91 -41.39 -19.44
C ARG A 203 -9.05 -42.33 -19.05
N GLU A 204 -10.26 -41.80 -18.87
CA GLU A 204 -11.46 -42.58 -18.56
C GLU A 204 -11.75 -43.64 -19.64
N SER A 205 -11.46 -43.30 -20.90
CA SER A 205 -11.79 -44.09 -22.08
C SER A 205 -11.02 -45.43 -22.24
N GLN A 206 -10.00 -45.72 -21.41
CA GLN A 206 -9.17 -46.92 -21.55
C GLN A 206 -9.57 -48.11 -20.65
N HIS A 207 -10.53 -47.95 -19.73
CA HIS A 207 -10.74 -48.92 -18.65
C HIS A 207 -11.87 -49.96 -18.85
N ILE A 208 -12.33 -50.18 -20.09
CA ILE A 208 -13.47 -51.06 -20.42
C ILE A 208 -13.07 -52.56 -20.44
N THR A 209 -12.72 -53.13 -19.29
CA THR A 209 -12.90 -54.58 -19.02
C THR A 209 -12.81 -54.95 -17.53
N ARG A 210 -13.85 -54.64 -16.73
CA ARG A 210 -14.15 -55.39 -15.49
C ARG A 210 -15.64 -55.30 -15.11
N PRO A 211 -16.21 -56.31 -14.41
CA PRO A 211 -17.64 -56.32 -14.06
C PRO A 211 -18.04 -55.24 -13.04
N ILE A 212 -19.29 -54.80 -13.15
CA ILE A 212 -19.93 -53.78 -12.30
C ILE A 212 -20.43 -54.38 -10.98
N PRO A 213 -20.04 -53.86 -9.80
CA PRO A 213 -20.80 -54.02 -8.56
C PRO A 213 -21.92 -52.96 -8.47
N PRO A 214 -23.08 -53.25 -7.84
CA PRO A 214 -24.26 -52.40 -7.95
C PRO A 214 -24.29 -51.18 -7.01
N ALA A 215 -24.77 -50.06 -7.56
CA ALA A 215 -25.50 -48.97 -6.93
C ALA A 215 -24.93 -48.28 -5.66
N GLY A 216 -24.42 -47.04 -5.84
CA GLY A 216 -24.25 -46.07 -4.76
C GLY A 216 -23.79 -44.68 -5.25
N PRO A 217 -24.66 -43.65 -5.26
CA PRO A 217 -24.30 -42.25 -5.45
C PRO A 217 -24.43 -41.41 -4.15
N PRO A 218 -23.82 -40.20 -4.06
CA PRO A 218 -22.95 -39.54 -5.02
C PRO A 218 -21.50 -39.30 -4.53
N ASP A 219 -20.54 -39.30 -5.45
CA ASP A 219 -19.13 -38.91 -5.21
C ASP A 219 -18.98 -37.47 -4.65
N GLN A 220 -19.94 -36.59 -4.95
CA GLN A 220 -19.91 -35.18 -4.56
C GLN A 220 -19.91 -34.99 -3.04
N ASP A 221 -20.68 -35.78 -2.28
CA ASP A 221 -20.76 -35.65 -0.83
C ASP A 221 -19.45 -36.10 -0.16
N ALA A 222 -18.84 -37.18 -0.66
CA ALA A 222 -17.54 -37.66 -0.20
C ALA A 222 -16.42 -36.63 -0.46
N ARG A 223 -16.45 -35.96 -1.62
CA ARG A 223 -15.51 -34.88 -1.96
C ARG A 223 -15.75 -33.60 -1.18
N PHE A 224 -17.01 -33.27 -0.87
CA PHE A 224 -17.36 -32.15 -0.01
C PHE A 224 -16.84 -32.37 1.42
N LEU A 225 -17.13 -33.53 2.00
CA LEU A 225 -16.58 -33.94 3.30
C LEU A 225 -15.04 -33.97 3.31
N ALA A 226 -14.39 -34.41 2.23
CA ALA A 226 -12.93 -34.36 2.12
C ALA A 226 -12.39 -32.92 2.11
N LEU A 227 -13.09 -31.99 1.46
CA LEU A 227 -12.74 -30.56 1.44
C LEU A 227 -12.96 -29.90 2.80
N GLU A 228 -14.07 -30.17 3.49
CA GLU A 228 -14.32 -29.70 4.86
C GLU A 228 -13.24 -30.18 5.83
N ASN A 229 -12.88 -31.47 5.77
CA ASN A 229 -11.78 -32.02 6.57
C ASN A 229 -10.43 -31.37 6.25
N ALA A 230 -10.15 -31.06 4.98
CA ALA A 230 -8.95 -30.32 4.58
C ALA A 230 -8.93 -28.88 5.12
N ILE A 231 -10.08 -28.18 5.11
CA ILE A 231 -10.24 -26.84 5.69
C ILE A 231 -10.03 -26.88 7.21
N HIS A 232 -10.60 -27.86 7.91
CA HIS A 232 -10.35 -28.03 9.35
C HIS A 232 -8.89 -28.35 9.68
N ALA A 233 -8.24 -29.23 8.90
CA ALA A 233 -6.82 -29.54 9.06
C ALA A 233 -5.92 -28.30 8.82
N LEU A 234 -6.19 -27.51 7.78
CA LEU A 234 -5.46 -26.26 7.51
C LEU A 234 -5.72 -25.21 8.61
N THR A 235 -6.94 -25.13 9.13
CA THR A 235 -7.29 -24.24 10.25
C THR A 235 -6.50 -24.60 11.51
N ALA A 236 -6.33 -25.90 11.82
CA ALA A 236 -5.50 -26.36 12.93
C ALA A 236 -4.00 -26.07 12.70
N GLN A 237 -3.51 -26.18 11.46
CA GLN A 237 -2.14 -25.78 11.10
C GLN A 237 -1.94 -24.27 11.30
N VAL A 238 -2.86 -23.42 10.84
CA VAL A 238 -2.81 -21.96 11.05
C VAL A 238 -2.87 -21.61 12.54
N ALA A 239 -3.72 -22.27 13.33
CA ALA A 239 -3.80 -22.05 14.77
C ALA A 239 -2.49 -22.44 15.50
N SER A 240 -1.87 -23.57 15.15
CA SER A 240 -0.57 -23.96 15.72
C SER A 240 0.57 -23.04 15.26
N LEU A 241 0.55 -22.56 14.02
CA LEU A 241 1.51 -21.59 13.50
C LEU A 241 1.39 -20.22 14.19
N ALA A 242 0.16 -19.72 14.41
CA ALA A 242 -0.10 -18.51 15.19
C ALA A 242 0.36 -18.67 16.65
N THR A 243 0.11 -19.82 17.27
CA THR A 243 0.55 -20.14 18.63
C THR A 243 2.09 -20.19 18.73
N SER A 244 2.77 -20.77 17.73
CA SER A 244 4.23 -20.81 17.69
C SER A 244 4.87 -19.42 17.48
N GLN A 245 4.24 -18.54 16.69
CA GLN A 245 4.65 -17.14 16.55
C GLN A 245 4.45 -16.36 17.85
N ALA A 246 3.32 -16.54 18.54
CA ALA A 246 3.09 -15.94 19.86
C ALA A 246 4.12 -16.45 20.91
N ALA A 247 4.48 -17.74 20.87
CA ALA A 247 5.54 -18.31 21.71
C ALA A 247 6.94 -17.78 21.37
N ALA A 248 7.21 -17.42 20.10
CA ALA A 248 8.46 -16.76 19.70
C ALA A 248 8.52 -15.31 20.20
N LEU A 249 7.43 -14.54 20.03
CA LEU A 249 7.31 -13.14 20.46
C LEU A 249 7.36 -12.96 21.99
N THR A 250 6.90 -13.95 22.76
CA THR A 250 7.00 -13.95 24.24
C THR A 250 8.36 -14.39 24.76
N ARG A 251 9.18 -15.09 23.97
CA ARG A 251 10.58 -15.40 24.31
C ARG A 251 11.49 -14.18 24.15
N THR A 252 11.30 -13.38 23.10
CA THR A 252 12.14 -12.20 22.84
C THR A 252 11.89 -11.03 23.80
N THR A 253 10.74 -10.97 24.46
CA THR A 253 10.41 -9.93 25.46
C THR A 253 10.88 -10.29 26.87
N ASN A 254 10.78 -11.56 27.28
CA ASN A 254 11.20 -11.99 28.62
C ASN A 254 12.73 -11.93 28.84
N ASP A 255 13.54 -12.13 27.79
CA ASP A 255 15.01 -12.16 27.88
C ASP A 255 15.67 -10.77 28.10
N ARG A 256 14.86 -9.71 28.25
CA ARG A 256 15.31 -8.37 28.67
C ARG A 256 14.94 -8.01 30.12
N SER A 257 14.09 -8.79 30.77
CA SER A 257 13.46 -8.42 32.04
C SER A 257 14.18 -8.93 33.29
N THR A 258 15.09 -9.91 33.15
CA THR A 258 15.72 -10.64 34.27
C THR A 258 17.09 -10.12 34.70
N ARG A 259 17.61 -9.06 34.06
CA ARG A 259 18.99 -8.57 34.29
C ARG A 259 19.17 -7.60 35.47
N GLN A 260 18.09 -7.26 36.18
CA GLN A 260 18.13 -6.37 37.35
C GLN A 260 17.29 -6.89 38.53
N GLN A 261 17.81 -7.88 39.26
CA GLN A 261 17.58 -8.00 40.71
C GLN A 261 18.73 -8.79 41.37
N ARG A 262 19.81 -8.06 41.71
CA ARG A 262 20.83 -8.53 42.64
C ARG A 262 20.32 -8.29 44.06
N ASP A 263 19.52 -9.20 44.58
CA ASP A 263 19.15 -9.18 45.99
C ASP A 263 19.64 -10.40 46.77
N ARG A 264 19.90 -10.15 48.06
CA ARG A 264 20.66 -11.06 48.93
C ARG A 264 19.71 -11.97 49.68
N SER A 265 19.96 -13.29 49.69
CA SER A 265 19.90 -14.08 50.94
C SER A 265 20.25 -15.57 50.82
N ARG A 266 20.74 -16.08 51.96
CA ARG A 266 20.66 -17.46 52.47
C ARG A 266 21.35 -18.57 51.66
N SER A 267 22.49 -18.97 52.21
CA SER A 267 23.19 -20.23 51.98
C SER A 267 22.25 -21.44 52.04
N GLN A 268 22.41 -22.38 51.11
CA GLN A 268 21.91 -23.74 51.24
C GLN A 268 23.07 -24.72 51.01
N SER A 269 23.10 -25.78 51.80
CA SER A 269 24.26 -26.69 51.96
C SER A 269 24.64 -27.43 50.68
N GLN A 270 25.95 -27.57 50.42
CA GLN A 270 26.47 -28.58 49.50
C GLN A 270 25.99 -29.99 49.89
N PRO A 271 25.76 -30.90 48.93
CA PRO A 271 25.45 -32.29 49.22
C PRO A 271 26.62 -32.96 49.95
N ARG A 272 26.31 -33.82 50.92
CA ARG A 272 27.32 -34.64 51.61
C ARG A 272 27.81 -35.73 50.65
N PRO A 273 29.12 -36.04 50.60
CA PRO A 273 29.60 -37.25 49.95
C PRO A 273 29.00 -38.49 50.65
N ILE A 274 28.78 -39.55 49.88
CA ILE A 274 28.25 -40.82 50.38
C ILE A 274 29.39 -41.54 51.10
N ILE A 275 29.41 -41.45 52.43
CA ILE A 275 30.41 -42.13 53.25
C ILE A 275 30.36 -43.63 52.98
N THR A 276 31.42 -44.16 52.36
CA THR A 276 31.62 -45.59 52.16
C THR A 276 31.61 -46.28 53.52
N ALA A 277 30.76 -47.29 53.71
CA ALA A 277 30.24 -47.67 55.03
C ALA A 277 31.34 -47.96 56.08
N GLY A 278 31.51 -47.02 57.02
CA GLY A 278 32.45 -47.10 58.14
C GLY A 278 33.79 -46.40 57.93
N TRP A 279 34.07 -45.81 56.76
CA TRP A 279 35.27 -45.00 56.54
C TRP A 279 35.10 -43.56 57.02
N CYS A 280 36.15 -42.95 57.55
CA CYS A 280 36.12 -41.54 57.92
C CYS A 280 36.35 -40.66 56.68
N TYR A 281 35.93 -39.39 56.75
CA TYR A 281 36.01 -38.41 55.65
C TYR A 281 37.39 -38.37 54.93
N TYR A 282 38.49 -38.51 55.68
CA TYR A 282 39.83 -38.54 55.08
C TYR A 282 40.12 -39.82 54.28
N HIS A 283 39.65 -40.99 54.74
CA HIS A 283 39.81 -42.24 53.98
C HIS A 283 38.82 -42.35 52.81
N ASP A 284 37.62 -41.78 52.95
CA ASP A 284 36.62 -41.68 51.87
C ASP A 284 37.09 -40.76 50.73
N GLN A 285 37.79 -39.66 51.05
CA GLN A 285 38.33 -38.72 50.06
C GLN A 285 39.72 -39.07 49.51
N TYR A 286 40.60 -39.69 50.31
CA TYR A 286 42.03 -39.87 49.97
C TYR A 286 42.53 -41.32 50.04
N GLY A 287 41.70 -42.30 50.44
CA GLY A 287 42.09 -43.71 50.50
C GLY A 287 43.37 -43.94 51.32
N ALA A 288 44.30 -44.72 50.78
CA ALA A 288 45.56 -45.10 51.45
C ALA A 288 46.50 -43.91 51.72
N ASP A 289 46.37 -42.80 50.98
CA ASP A 289 47.21 -41.60 51.12
C ASP A 289 46.71 -40.64 52.23
N ALA A 290 45.66 -41.01 52.97
CA ALA A 290 45.07 -40.22 54.03
C ALA A 290 46.02 -40.05 55.23
N ARG A 291 46.69 -38.90 55.32
CA ARG A 291 47.66 -38.58 56.39
C ARG A 291 47.07 -38.43 57.80
N LYS A 292 45.76 -38.59 57.99
CA LYS A 292 45.05 -38.50 59.28
C LYS A 292 43.82 -39.43 59.29
N CYS A 293 43.77 -40.35 60.25
CA CYS A 293 42.54 -41.06 60.60
C CYS A 293 41.73 -40.28 61.66
N ARG A 294 40.46 -40.63 61.84
CA ARG A 294 39.60 -40.18 62.94
C ARG A 294 38.53 -41.24 63.20
N ASP A 295 38.39 -41.64 64.46
CA ASP A 295 37.46 -42.68 64.87
C ASP A 295 35.98 -42.25 64.92
N PRO A 296 35.04 -43.21 64.77
CA PRO A 296 35.27 -44.62 64.41
C PRO A 296 35.56 -44.76 62.91
N CYS A 297 36.61 -45.53 62.55
CA CYS A 297 36.95 -45.80 61.16
C CYS A 297 37.33 -47.27 60.94
N THR A 298 36.73 -47.92 59.94
CA THR A 298 36.96 -49.33 59.57
C THR A 298 37.96 -49.52 58.43
N TYR A 299 38.77 -48.50 58.13
CA TYR A 299 39.74 -48.55 57.03
C TYR A 299 41.00 -49.33 57.46
N VAL A 300 41.30 -50.41 56.76
CA VAL A 300 42.48 -51.26 57.03
C VAL A 300 43.49 -51.09 55.90
N SER A 301 44.61 -50.43 56.18
CA SER A 301 45.71 -50.25 55.23
C SER A 301 46.49 -51.55 55.05
N ALA A 302 46.39 -52.16 53.86
CA ALA A 302 47.08 -53.40 53.52
C ALA A 302 48.57 -53.16 53.17
N THR A 303 49.40 -52.94 54.19
CA THR A 303 50.84 -52.65 54.00
C THR A 303 51.73 -53.38 55.01
N GLN A 304 51.74 -54.72 54.98
CA GLN A 304 52.85 -55.48 55.57
C GLN A 304 54.00 -55.64 54.57
N LYS A 305 55.18 -55.14 54.94
CA LYS A 305 56.42 -55.91 54.79
C LYS A 305 57.46 -55.45 55.82
N ASN A 306 57.74 -56.36 56.76
CA ASN A 306 58.97 -56.38 57.55
C ASN A 306 60.06 -57.06 56.68
N PRO A 307 61.37 -56.90 56.98
CA PRO A 307 61.97 -55.97 57.93
C PRO A 307 62.40 -54.63 57.31
#